data_AF-A0A7D5K5K0-F1
#
_entry.id   AF-A0A7D5K5K0-F1
#
_cell.length_a   1.000
_cell.length_b   1.000
_cell.length_c   1.000
_cell.angle_alpha   90.00
_cell.angle_beta   90.00
_cell.angle_gamma   90.00
#
_symmetry.space_group_name_H-M   'P 1'
#
loop_
_entity.id
_entity.type
_entity.pdbx_description
1 polymer ?
#
loop_
_entity_poly.entity_id
_entity_poly.type
_entity_poly.pdbx_seq_one_letter_code
_entity_poly.pdbx_strand_id
1 'polypeptide(L)' 'MSVSELCQICEAKEARFTCDNCGAVVCEDHYDDDVGFCLNCARTARGGGDVAEGAEDVVEGADDVAPGADDEPNPTSE' A
#
# COMPACT_ATOMS: atom_id res chain seq x y z
N MET A 1 -24.31 -19.72 -7.82
CA MET A 1 -24.20 -18.52 -8.69
C MET A 1 -22.74 -18.42 -9.04
N SER A 2 -22.37 -18.59 -10.31
CA SER A 2 -20.98 -18.82 -10.75
C SER A 2 -20.51 -17.61 -11.56
N VAL A 3 -19.65 -16.79 -10.96
CA VAL A 3 -19.01 -15.65 -11.64
C VAL A 3 -17.52 -15.96 -11.61
N SER A 4 -16.98 -16.55 -12.68
CA SER A 4 -15.59 -16.98 -12.68
C SER A 4 -14.86 -16.85 -14.03
N GLU A 5 -15.41 -16.10 -14.98
CA GLU A 5 -14.80 -15.99 -16.32
C GLU A 5 -14.61 -14.54 -16.80
N LEU A 6 -15.00 -13.54 -16.01
CA LEU A 6 -14.78 -12.14 -16.34
C LEU A 6 -13.49 -11.62 -15.72
N CYS A 7 -12.85 -10.69 -16.41
CA CYS A 7 -11.68 -9.98 -15.92
C CYS A 7 -12.00 -9.33 -14.57
N GLN A 8 -11.25 -9.67 -13.53
CA GLN A 8 -11.47 -9.15 -12.18
C GLN A 8 -11.09 -7.66 -12.01
N ILE A 9 -10.60 -7.01 -13.07
CA ILE A 9 -10.23 -5.60 -13.06
C ILE A 9 -11.33 -4.73 -13.68
N CYS A 10 -11.82 -5.11 -14.87
CA CYS A 10 -12.84 -4.33 -15.56
C CYS A 10 -14.23 -4.96 -15.53
N GLU A 11 -14.34 -6.23 -15.13
CA GLU A 11 -15.58 -7.01 -15.00
C GLU A 11 -16.48 -7.02 -16.25
N ALA A 12 -15.92 -6.66 -17.39
CA ALA A 12 -16.64 -6.43 -18.64
C ALA A 12 -16.23 -7.37 -19.78
N LYS A 13 -14.98 -7.84 -19.76
CA LYS A 13 -14.40 -8.74 -20.77
C LYS A 13 -14.10 -10.08 -20.14
N GLU A 14 -14.12 -11.15 -20.94
CA GLU A 14 -13.71 -12.47 -20.50
C GLU A 14 -12.22 -12.49 -20.17
N ALA A 15 -11.88 -13.11 -19.04
CA ALA A 15 -10.50 -13.30 -18.62
C ALA A 15 -9.86 -14.41 -19.47
N ARG A 16 -8.65 -14.11 -19.98
CA ARG A 16 -7.85 -15.04 -20.80
C ARG A 16 -6.52 -15.39 -20.14
N PHE A 17 -6.05 -14.54 -19.24
CA PHE A 17 -4.76 -14.64 -18.60
C PHE A 17 -4.92 -14.71 -17.09
N THR A 18 -4.00 -15.42 -16.43
CA THR A 18 -3.93 -15.50 -14.98
C THR A 18 -2.65 -14.82 -14.53
N CYS A 19 -2.75 -13.92 -13.57
CA CYS A 19 -1.59 -13.25 -12.99
C CYS A 19 -0.83 -14.22 -12.08
N ASP A 20 0.44 -14.47 -12.36
CA ASP A 20 1.27 -15.37 -11.53
C ASP A 20 1.62 -14.78 -10.15
N ASN A 21 1.52 -13.44 -9.98
CA ASN A 21 1.83 -12.79 -8.71
C ASN A 21 0.67 -12.86 -7.70
N CYS A 22 -0.57 -12.65 -8.13
CA CYS A 22 -1.74 -12.59 -7.25
C CYS A 22 -2.82 -13.63 -7.52
N GLY A 23 -2.71 -14.40 -8.62
CA GLY A 23 -3.70 -15.40 -9.02
C GLY A 23 -4.97 -14.84 -9.66
N ALA A 24 -5.05 -13.52 -9.90
CA ALA A 24 -6.22 -12.90 -10.50
C ALA A 24 -6.35 -13.23 -12.00
N VAL A 25 -7.58 -13.45 -12.46
CA VAL A 25 -7.88 -13.69 -13.89
C VAL A 25 -8.24 -12.37 -14.59
N VAL A 26 -7.56 -12.06 -15.69
CA VAL A 26 -7.62 -10.77 -16.39
C VAL A 26 -7.70 -10.94 -17.91
N CYS A 27 -8.24 -9.92 -18.59
CA CYS A 27 -8.25 -9.87 -20.06
C CYS A 27 -6.91 -9.35 -20.59
N GLU A 28 -6.68 -9.48 -21.90
CA GLU A 28 -5.47 -9.01 -22.59
C GLU A 28 -5.12 -7.53 -22.32
N ASP A 29 -6.12 -6.63 -22.26
CA ASP A 29 -5.88 -5.22 -21.98
C ASP A 29 -5.31 -4.95 -20.57
N HIS A 30 -5.55 -5.85 -19.62
CA HIS A 30 -5.13 -5.70 -18.22
C HIS A 30 -4.07 -6.71 -17.80
N TYR A 31 -3.53 -7.45 -18.76
CA TYR A 31 -2.38 -8.33 -18.60
C TYR A 31 -1.14 -7.65 -19.17
N ASP A 32 -0.05 -7.67 -18.42
CA ASP A 32 1.24 -7.16 -18.84
C ASP A 32 2.13 -8.35 -19.23
N ASP A 33 2.28 -8.56 -20.53
CA ASP A 33 3.01 -9.71 -21.10
C ASP A 33 4.53 -9.60 -20.87
N ASP A 34 5.07 -8.39 -20.67
CA ASP A 34 6.51 -8.21 -20.44
C ASP A 34 6.95 -8.77 -19.08
N VAL A 35 6.09 -8.66 -18.06
CA VAL A 35 6.37 -9.15 -16.69
C VAL A 35 5.51 -10.36 -16.31
N GLY A 36 4.55 -10.75 -17.14
CA GLY A 36 3.64 -11.86 -16.90
C GLY A 36 2.60 -11.61 -15.81
N PHE A 37 2.34 -10.35 -15.43
CA PHE A 37 1.48 -9.99 -14.31
C PHE A 37 0.31 -9.10 -14.74
N CYS A 38 -0.73 -8.99 -13.90
CA CYS A 38 -1.77 -7.99 -14.14
C CYS A 38 -1.23 -6.56 -13.96
N LEU A 39 -1.85 -5.57 -14.62
CA LEU A 39 -1.39 -4.17 -14.58
C LEU A 39 -1.22 -3.59 -13.17
N ASN A 40 -1.97 -4.08 -12.18
CA ASN A 40 -1.85 -3.62 -10.79
C ASN A 40 -0.54 -4.09 -10.16
N CYS A 41 -0.21 -5.37 -10.33
CA CYS A 41 1.05 -5.95 -9.88
C CYS A 41 2.23 -5.47 -10.74
N ALA A 42 2.04 -5.31 -12.05
CA ALA A 42 3.05 -4.80 -12.96
C ALA A 42 3.49 -3.37 -12.58
N ARG A 43 2.57 -2.50 -12.15
CA ARG A 43 2.90 -1.16 -11.63
C ARG A 43 3.85 -1.23 -10.44
N THR A 44 3.59 -2.12 -9.48
CA THR A 44 4.48 -2.32 -8.33
C THR A 44 5.81 -2.96 -8.71
N ALA A 45 5.80 -3.94 -9.63
CA ALA A 45 7.01 -4.62 -10.09
C ALA A 45 7.93 -3.69 -10.89
N ARG A 46 7.37 -2.81 -11.73
CA ARG A 46 8.12 -1.81 -12.51
C ARG A 46 8.52 -0.59 -11.67
N GLY A 47 7.75 -0.28 -10.61
CA GLY A 47 7.98 0.81 -9.67
C GLY A 47 8.76 0.42 -8.41
N GLY A 48 9.33 -0.79 -8.33
CA GLY A 48 10.15 -1.23 -7.19
C GLY A 48 11.57 -0.63 -7.16
N GLY A 49 11.79 0.49 -7.87
CA GLY A 49 13.10 1.09 -8.10
C GLY A 49 13.37 2.40 -7.35
N ASP A 50 12.42 2.91 -6.56
CA ASP A 50 12.54 4.21 -5.88
C ASP A 50 12.11 4.17 -4.41
N VAL A 51 12.62 3.19 -3.67
CA VAL A 51 12.85 3.37 -2.22
C VAL A 51 14.27 2.92 -1.85
N ALA A 52 15.26 3.38 -2.62
CA ALA A 52 16.62 3.49 -2.11
C ALA A 52 16.75 4.81 -1.34
N GLU A 53 16.85 4.69 -0.02
CA GLU A 53 17.60 5.58 0.88
C GLU A 53 17.29 7.07 0.84
N GLY A 54 16.29 7.47 1.64
CA GLY A 54 16.36 8.70 2.43
C GLY A 54 16.69 8.34 3.87
N ALA A 55 17.96 8.04 4.14
CA ALA A 55 18.49 8.07 5.49
C ALA A 55 18.60 9.54 5.93
N GLU A 56 17.61 10.04 6.65
CA GLU A 56 17.85 11.12 7.61
C GLU A 56 17.38 10.65 8.99
N ASP A 57 18.32 9.99 9.64
CA ASP A 57 18.46 10.02 11.08
C ASP A 57 18.42 11.49 11.53
N VAL A 58 17.32 11.87 12.18
CA VAL A 58 17.28 13.03 13.07
C VAL A 58 16.78 12.53 14.41
N VAL A 59 17.63 11.77 15.09
CA VAL A 59 17.77 12.02 16.53
C VAL A 59 18.83 13.10 16.65
N GLU A 60 18.46 14.32 17.07
CA GLU A 60 19.25 15.24 17.92
C GLU A 60 18.53 16.60 17.97
N GLY A 61 17.93 16.86 19.14
CA GLY A 61 17.23 18.09 19.48
C GLY A 61 16.64 17.98 20.89
N ALA A 62 17.46 17.49 21.84
CA ALA A 62 17.17 17.60 23.25
C ALA A 62 17.66 18.97 23.73
N ASP A 63 16.77 19.96 23.75
CA ASP A 63 16.83 21.23 24.51
C ASP A 63 15.50 21.93 24.15
N ASP A 64 14.53 22.21 25.03
CA ASP A 64 14.62 22.93 26.28
C ASP A 64 13.63 22.38 27.34
N VAL A 65 14.12 22.16 28.56
CA VAL A 65 13.28 22.04 29.74
C VAL A 65 12.77 23.43 30.14
N ALA A 66 11.46 23.65 30.09
CA ALA A 66 10.83 24.72 30.85
C ALA A 66 10.09 24.08 32.04
N PRO A 67 10.59 24.20 33.29
CA PRO A 67 9.81 23.83 34.46
C PRO A 67 8.80 24.95 34.77
N GLY A 68 7.53 24.69 34.47
CA GLY A 68 6.39 25.30 35.16
C GLY A 68 5.44 24.15 35.50
N ALA A 69 5.24 23.77 36.78
CA ALA A 69 4.24 24.38 37.65
C ALA A 69 2.93 24.58 36.87
N ASP A 70 1.86 23.83 37.07
CA ASP A 70 1.24 23.55 38.37
C ASP A 70 0.57 22.17 38.42
N ASP A 71 0.88 21.45 39.49
CA ASP A 71 0.09 20.35 40.01
C ASP A 71 -1.18 20.94 40.65
N GLU A 72 -2.34 20.72 40.04
CA GLU A 72 -3.57 20.60 40.82
C GLU A 72 -4.45 19.47 40.26
N PRO A 73 -4.28 18.23 40.77
CA PRO A 73 -5.27 17.19 40.54
C PRO A 73 -6.54 17.56 41.31
N ASN A 74 -7.62 17.75 40.55
CA ASN A 74 -9.00 17.81 41.03
C ASN A 74 -9.30 16.61 41.97
N PRO A 75 -9.66 16.85 43.26
CA PRO A 75 -10.37 15.87 44.04
C PRO A 75 -11.85 16.27 44.12
N THR A 76 -12.69 15.52 43.41
CA THR A 76 -14.12 15.40 43.74
C THR A 76 -14.29 14.86 45.16
N SER A 77 -14.80 15.67 46.07
CA SER A 77 -15.46 15.33 47.36
C SER A 77 -16.13 16.63 47.81
N GLU A 78 -17.44 16.75 48.07
CA GLU A 78 -18.40 15.91 48.82
C GLU A 78 -19.83 16.04 48.26
#